data_AF-A0A2X3EN86-F1
#
_entry.id   AF-A0A2X3EN86-F1
#
_cell.length_a   1.000
_cell.length_b   1.000
_cell.length_c   1.000
_cell.angle_alpha   90.00
_cell.angle_beta   90.00
_cell.angle_gamma   90.00
#
_symmetry.space_group_name_H-M   'P 1'
#
loop_
_entity.id
_entity.type
_entity.pdbx_description
1 polymer ?
#
loop_
_entity_poly.entity_id
_entity_poly.type
_entity_poly.pdbx_seq_one_letter_code
_entity_poly.pdbx_strand_id
1 'polypeptide(L)'
;MYQKILILALCLLFGACSNNVSVKISNIEKSNLNNRFDDVPVTLIIYKLKDVKKFEEASDKDLITREDGALGKDKIDSIKLQIAPKSEIVAIKVKDKEVPYIGLLALFASDTKKVTKTWVKTKDASGLWSRFWNEKTLKFEITQEGIKTIK
;
A
#
# COMPACT_ATOMS: atom_id res chain seq x y z
N MET A 1 -21.25 -44.13 -5.04
CA MET A 1 -20.49 -43.15 -5.84
C MET A 1 -20.93 -41.70 -5.62
N TYR A 2 -22.22 -41.40 -5.40
CA TYR A 2 -22.72 -40.02 -5.21
C TYR A 2 -22.17 -39.28 -3.99
N GLN A 3 -21.85 -39.98 -2.89
CA GLN A 3 -21.38 -39.36 -1.65
C GLN A 3 -19.96 -38.74 -1.78
N LYS A 4 -19.11 -39.29 -2.65
CA LYS A 4 -17.77 -38.74 -2.95
C LYS A 4 -17.83 -37.50 -3.85
N ILE A 5 -18.86 -37.41 -4.70
CA ILE A 5 -19.11 -36.25 -5.59
C ILE A 5 -19.65 -35.06 -4.79
N LEU A 6 -20.49 -35.32 -3.79
CA LEU A 6 -21.05 -34.28 -2.92
C LEU A 6 -19.97 -33.58 -2.07
N ILE A 7 -18.98 -34.33 -1.57
CA ILE A 7 -17.84 -33.78 -0.80
C ILE A 7 -16.94 -32.93 -1.69
N LEU A 8 -16.70 -33.36 -2.94
CA LEU A 8 -15.92 -32.60 -3.91
C LEU A 8 -16.62 -31.28 -4.32
N ALA A 9 -17.94 -31.31 -4.46
CA ALA A 9 -18.76 -30.12 -4.72
C ALA A 9 -18.78 -29.14 -3.53
N LEU A 10 -18.79 -29.65 -2.29
CA LEU A 10 -18.75 -28.81 -1.08
C LEU A 10 -17.40 -28.12 -0.87
N CYS A 11 -16.29 -28.77 -1.25
CA CYS A 11 -14.95 -28.16 -1.22
C CYS A 11 -14.76 -27.02 -2.24
N LEU A 12 -15.47 -27.06 -3.37
CA LEU A 12 -15.42 -26.01 -4.39
C LEU A 12 -16.12 -24.70 -3.96
N LEU A 13 -17.04 -24.76 -2.99
CA LEU A 13 -17.76 -23.59 -2.47
C LEU A 13 -16.94 -22.72 -1.51
N PHE A 14 -15.81 -23.23 -1.00
CA PHE A 14 -14.85 -22.43 -0.21
C PHE A 14 -13.70 -21.85 -1.07
N GLY A 15 -13.79 -22.06 -2.38
CA GLY A 15 -12.88 -21.52 -3.38
C GLY A 15 -13.08 -20.02 -3.61
N ALA A 16 -12.36 -19.25 -2.82
CA ALA A 16 -11.85 -17.93 -3.18
C ALA A 16 -12.71 -16.66 -2.96
N CYS A 17 -13.15 -16.39 -1.74
CA CYS A 17 -13.49 -15.00 -1.36
C CYS A 17 -12.22 -14.14 -1.28
N SER A 18 -12.03 -13.18 -2.18
CA SER A 18 -11.05 -12.08 -2.03
C SER A 18 -11.65 -10.97 -1.19
N ASN A 19 -10.88 -10.37 -0.29
CA ASN A 19 -11.35 -9.24 0.50
C ASN A 19 -10.99 -7.92 -0.18
N ASN A 20 -11.87 -6.93 -0.07
CA ASN A 20 -11.53 -5.56 -0.37
C ASN A 20 -10.70 -4.98 0.78
N VAL A 21 -9.58 -4.37 0.40
CA VAL A 21 -8.62 -3.71 1.29
C VAL A 21 -8.53 -2.24 0.90
N SER A 22 -8.90 -1.36 1.82
CA SER A 22 -8.66 0.08 1.71
C SER A 22 -7.24 0.41 2.15
N VAL A 23 -6.52 1.17 1.36
CA VAL A 23 -5.22 1.76 1.73
C VAL A 23 -5.47 3.18 2.20
N LYS A 24 -5.36 3.39 3.51
CA LYS A 24 -5.47 4.70 4.15
C LYS A 24 -4.09 5.28 4.41
N ILE A 25 -3.96 6.57 4.16
CA ILE A 25 -2.72 7.31 4.40
C ILE A 25 -3.05 8.60 5.13
N SER A 26 -2.42 8.80 6.29
CA SER A 26 -2.44 10.06 7.03
C SER A 26 -1.13 10.81 6.84
N ASN A 27 -1.20 12.14 6.77
CA ASN A 27 -0.05 13.01 6.74
C ASN A 27 -0.10 13.95 7.94
N ILE A 28 0.77 13.75 8.93
CA ILE A 28 0.73 14.54 10.16
C ILE A 28 1.34 15.93 9.96
N GLU A 29 1.12 16.81 10.93
CA GLU A 29 1.73 18.14 10.96
C GLU A 29 3.27 18.08 10.93
N LYS A 30 3.87 18.99 10.15
CA LYS A 30 5.32 19.16 10.00
C LYS A 30 6.05 17.92 9.50
N SER A 31 5.33 16.94 8.94
CA SER A 31 5.93 15.71 8.40
C SER A 31 6.83 15.99 7.19
N ASN A 32 6.56 17.06 6.43
CA ASN A 32 7.24 17.38 5.19
C ASN A 32 7.60 18.86 5.10
N LEU A 33 8.54 19.27 5.96
CA LEU A 33 9.09 20.62 5.92
C LEU A 33 10.01 20.83 4.71
N ASN A 34 9.83 21.96 4.01
CA ASN A 34 10.79 22.41 3.00
C ASN A 34 12.00 23.12 3.65
N ASN A 35 12.96 23.58 2.84
CA ASN A 35 14.17 24.27 3.34
C ASN A 35 13.90 25.63 4.03
N ARG A 36 12.66 26.14 3.96
CA ARG A 36 12.19 27.35 4.67
C ARG A 36 11.38 27.02 5.92
N PHE A 37 11.27 25.74 6.29
CA PHE A 37 10.45 25.24 7.39
C PHE A 37 8.94 25.43 7.18
N ASP A 38 8.49 25.61 5.93
CA ASP A 38 7.07 25.57 5.60
C ASP A 38 6.59 24.11 5.59
N ASP A 39 5.43 23.85 6.20
CA ASP A 39 4.77 22.54 6.14
C ASP A 39 4.02 22.39 4.82
N VAL A 40 4.57 21.56 3.92
CA VAL A 40 4.07 21.43 2.55
C VAL A 40 3.50 20.05 2.27
N PRO A 41 2.61 19.89 1.28
CA PRO A 41 2.09 18.58 0.90
C PRO A 41 3.20 17.58 0.57
N VAL A 42 3.01 16.31 0.95
CA VAL A 42 3.91 15.21 0.58
C VAL A 42 3.43 14.54 -0.70
N THR A 43 4.34 14.26 -1.63
CA THR A 43 4.01 13.47 -2.82
C THR A 43 4.30 12.01 -2.53
N LEU A 44 3.34 11.13 -2.82
CA LEU A 44 3.47 9.69 -2.64
C LEU A 44 3.30 8.96 -3.97
N ILE A 45 4.04 7.87 -4.14
CA ILE A 45 3.81 6.88 -5.19
C ILE A 45 3.45 5.56 -4.51
N ILE A 46 2.27 5.04 -4.83
CA ILE A 46 1.74 3.80 -4.31
C ILE A 46 1.85 2.74 -5.40
N TYR A 47 2.57 1.66 -5.12
CA TYR A 47 2.77 0.55 -6.05
C TYR A 47 1.91 -0.64 -5.64
N LYS A 48 1.14 -1.17 -6.58
CA LYS A 48 0.48 -2.47 -6.46
C LYS A 48 1.45 -3.52 -6.99
N LEU A 49 1.86 -4.46 -6.14
CA LEU A 49 2.99 -5.36 -6.41
C LEU A 49 2.60 -6.83 -6.25
N LYS A 50 3.15 -7.68 -7.12
CA LYS A 50 3.09 -9.16 -7.00
C LYS A 50 4.18 -9.71 -6.09
N ASP A 51 5.36 -9.09 -6.09
CA ASP A 51 6.53 -9.42 -5.27
C ASP A 51 7.25 -8.12 -4.89
N VAL A 52 7.94 -8.10 -3.76
CA VAL A 52 8.57 -6.91 -3.18
C VAL A 52 10.09 -6.87 -3.34
N LYS A 53 10.74 -7.97 -3.73
CA LYS A 53 12.21 -8.04 -3.75
C LYS A 53 12.85 -6.93 -4.59
N LYS A 54 12.37 -6.75 -5.83
CA LYS A 54 12.86 -5.68 -6.70
C LYS A 54 12.51 -4.29 -6.18
N PHE A 55 11.36 -4.15 -5.51
CA PHE A 55 10.98 -2.88 -4.91
C PHE A 55 11.90 -2.54 -3.74
N GLU A 56 12.29 -3.51 -2.92
CA GLU A 56 13.27 -3.33 -1.83
C GLU A 56 14.65 -2.96 -2.39
N GLU A 57 15.12 -3.67 -3.41
CA GLU A 57 16.43 -3.49 -4.04
C GLU A 57 16.55 -2.21 -4.88
N ALA A 58 15.47 -1.76 -5.51
CA ALA A 58 15.49 -0.58 -6.39
C ALA A 58 15.77 0.71 -5.62
N SER A 59 16.57 1.59 -6.21
CA SER A 59 16.79 2.93 -5.66
C SER A 59 15.52 3.77 -5.76
N ASP A 60 15.36 4.74 -4.85
CA ASP A 60 14.23 5.69 -4.92
C ASP A 60 14.20 6.41 -6.28
N LYS A 61 15.37 6.75 -6.82
CA LYS A 61 15.49 7.36 -8.16
C LYS A 61 14.96 6.46 -9.27
N ASP A 62 15.27 5.16 -9.23
CA ASP A 62 14.79 4.21 -10.22
C ASP A 62 13.28 4.01 -10.11
N LEU A 63 12.75 3.95 -8.89
CA LEU A 63 11.31 3.87 -8.66
C LEU A 63 10.57 5.13 -9.15
N ILE A 64 11.19 6.30 -9.09
CA ILE A 64 10.58 7.55 -9.57
C ILE A 64 10.63 7.65 -11.10
N THR A 65 11.75 7.29 -11.71
CA THR A 65 12.05 7.65 -13.12
C THR A 65 11.91 6.50 -14.09
N ARG A 66 12.03 5.26 -13.61
CA ARG A 66 12.09 4.04 -14.43
C ARG A 66 11.36 2.88 -13.75
N GLU A 67 10.22 3.14 -13.12
CA GLU A 67 9.48 2.13 -12.36
C GLU A 67 9.18 0.84 -13.15
N ASP A 68 8.83 0.94 -14.43
CA ASP A 68 8.61 -0.23 -15.29
C ASP A 68 9.87 -1.07 -15.49
N GLY A 69 11.03 -0.42 -15.65
CA GLY A 69 12.31 -1.11 -15.78
C GLY A 69 12.77 -1.72 -14.46
N ALA A 70 12.60 -0.98 -13.36
CA ALA A 70 13.03 -1.40 -12.03
C ALA A 70 12.19 -2.57 -11.49
N LEU A 71 10.87 -2.52 -11.66
CA LEU A 71 9.94 -3.49 -11.08
C LEU A 71 9.54 -4.57 -12.10
N GLY A 72 9.51 -4.24 -13.40
CA GLY A 72 9.12 -5.15 -14.47
C GLY A 72 7.76 -5.81 -14.20
N LYS A 73 7.68 -7.13 -14.42
CA LYS A 73 6.46 -7.93 -14.24
C LYS A 73 5.89 -7.96 -12.81
N ASP A 74 6.68 -7.50 -11.83
CA ASP A 74 6.30 -7.50 -10.42
C ASP A 74 5.43 -6.27 -10.09
N LYS A 75 5.48 -5.21 -10.91
CA LYS A 75 4.52 -4.11 -10.87
C LYS A 75 3.20 -4.54 -11.53
N ILE A 76 2.11 -4.36 -10.80
CA ILE A 76 0.75 -4.49 -11.33
C ILE A 76 0.31 -3.13 -11.88
N ASP A 77 0.46 -2.10 -11.05
CA ASP A 77 0.00 -0.73 -11.32
C ASP A 77 0.65 0.23 -10.30
N SER A 78 0.61 1.53 -10.58
CA SER A 78 1.08 2.57 -9.67
C SER A 78 0.15 3.80 -9.70
N ILE A 79 0.06 4.51 -8.58
CA ILE A 79 -0.63 5.80 -8.52
C ILE A 79 0.24 6.81 -7.79
N LYS A 80 0.33 8.01 -8.36
CA LYS A 80 1.02 9.14 -7.76
C LYS A 80 0.00 10.16 -7.28
N LEU A 81 0.13 10.60 -6.03
CA LEU A 81 -0.79 11.56 -5.41
C LEU A 81 -0.07 12.49 -4.44
N GLN A 82 -0.74 13.57 -4.04
CA GLN A 82 -0.27 14.48 -3.01
C GLN A 82 -1.22 14.51 -1.83
N ILE A 83 -0.67 14.57 -0.62
CA ILE A 83 -1.44 14.65 0.63
C ILE A 83 -1.05 15.91 1.37
N ALA A 84 -2.03 16.78 1.64
CA ALA A 84 -1.81 17.99 2.43
C ALA A 84 -1.43 17.65 3.88
N PRO A 85 -0.72 18.54 4.60
CA PRO A 85 -0.52 18.36 6.03
C PRO A 85 -1.85 18.25 6.79
N LYS A 86 -1.85 17.50 7.91
CA LYS A 86 -3.02 17.27 8.76
C LYS A 86 -4.23 16.66 8.02
N SER A 87 -3.97 15.81 7.02
CA SER A 87 -5.04 15.17 6.26
C SER A 87 -4.91 13.64 6.25
N GLU A 88 -6.05 12.95 6.18
CA GLU A 88 -6.15 11.51 5.97
C GLU A 88 -6.99 11.26 4.72
N ILE A 89 -6.55 10.33 3.87
CA ILE A 89 -7.28 9.90 2.69
C ILE A 89 -7.36 8.38 2.60
N VAL A 90 -8.40 7.88 1.92
CA VAL A 90 -8.40 6.53 1.34
C VAL A 90 -7.79 6.66 -0.05
N ALA A 91 -6.54 6.23 -0.21
CA ALA A 91 -5.79 6.43 -1.44
C ALA A 91 -6.24 5.49 -2.57
N ILE A 92 -6.39 4.20 -2.26
CA ILE A 92 -6.85 3.17 -3.19
C ILE A 92 -7.64 2.09 -2.46
N LYS A 93 -8.47 1.35 -3.21
CA LYS A 93 -9.08 0.09 -2.79
C LYS A 93 -8.56 -1.02 -3.69
N VAL A 94 -8.16 -2.15 -3.10
CA VAL A 94 -7.63 -3.31 -3.84
C VAL A 94 -8.26 -4.60 -3.34
N LYS A 95 -8.20 -5.65 -4.15
CA LYS A 95 -8.51 -7.01 -3.71
C LYS A 95 -7.24 -7.72 -3.31
N ASP A 96 -7.22 -8.28 -2.11
CA ASP A 96 -6.03 -8.92 -1.51
C ASP A 96 -5.39 -10.03 -2.37
N LYS A 97 -6.20 -10.78 -3.12
CA LYS A 97 -5.70 -11.84 -4.03
C LYS A 97 -5.14 -11.34 -5.34
N GLU A 98 -5.65 -10.21 -5.83
CA GLU A 98 -5.20 -9.62 -7.09
C GLU A 98 -3.94 -8.78 -6.85
N VAL A 99 -3.81 -8.17 -5.67
CA VAL A 99 -2.69 -7.32 -5.26
C VAL A 99 -2.12 -7.86 -3.95
N PRO A 100 -1.10 -8.72 -3.97
CA PRO A 100 -0.53 -9.30 -2.75
C PRO A 100 0.21 -8.30 -1.86
N TYR A 101 0.79 -7.25 -2.44
CA TYR A 101 1.61 -6.26 -1.74
C TYR A 101 1.27 -4.83 -2.17
N ILE A 102 1.36 -3.92 -1.19
CA ILE A 102 1.33 -2.48 -1.41
C ILE A 102 2.69 -1.90 -1.02
N GLY A 103 3.40 -1.33 -1.99
CA GLY A 103 4.61 -0.53 -1.77
C GLY A 103 4.25 0.96 -1.71
N LEU A 104 4.94 1.71 -0.86
CA LEU A 104 4.79 3.15 -0.74
C LEU A 104 6.16 3.82 -0.81
N LEU A 105 6.27 4.83 -1.67
CA LEU A 105 7.42 5.73 -1.77
C LEU A 105 6.96 7.16 -1.48
N ALA A 106 7.61 7.83 -0.54
CA ALA A 106 7.35 9.22 -0.18
C ALA A 106 8.47 10.13 -0.70
N LEU A 107 8.08 11.19 -1.40
CA LEU A 107 8.98 12.23 -1.89
C LEU A 107 8.88 13.44 -0.96
N PHE A 108 9.83 13.54 -0.04
CA PHE A 108 9.93 14.66 0.88
C PHE A 108 10.55 15.89 0.20
N ALA A 109 10.16 17.08 0.64
CA ALA A 109 10.59 18.36 0.09
C ALA A 109 12.03 18.72 0.46
N SER A 110 12.59 18.09 1.49
CA SER A 110 13.97 18.26 1.95
C SER A 110 14.67 16.91 2.07
N ASP A 111 15.96 16.91 1.72
CA ASP A 111 16.81 15.73 1.80
C ASP A 111 17.18 15.47 3.26
N THR A 112 16.41 14.59 3.88
CA THR A 112 16.48 14.25 5.30
C THR A 112 16.60 12.74 5.41
N LYS A 113 17.23 12.24 6.49
CA LYS A 113 17.39 10.79 6.77
C LYS A 113 16.07 10.12 7.18
N LYS A 114 15.00 10.36 6.43
CA LYS A 114 13.67 9.82 6.64
C LYS A 114 13.54 8.45 5.99
N VAL A 115 12.66 7.63 6.53
CA VAL A 115 12.20 6.41 5.86
C VAL A 115 11.34 6.82 4.66
N THR A 116 11.89 6.74 3.46
CA THR A 116 11.21 7.14 2.21
C THR A 116 10.41 6.01 1.59
N LYS A 117 10.71 4.76 1.91
CA LYS A 117 10.17 3.59 1.22
C LYS A 117 9.75 2.51 2.22
N THR A 118 8.56 1.94 2.03
CA THR A 118 8.08 0.80 2.82
C THR A 118 7.10 -0.05 2.01
N TRP A 119 6.74 -1.23 2.52
CA TRP A 119 5.73 -2.09 1.92
C TRP A 119 5.00 -2.91 2.99
N VAL A 120 3.80 -3.38 2.64
CA VAL A 120 2.99 -4.27 3.47
C VAL A 120 2.28 -5.31 2.61
N LYS A 121 1.96 -6.46 3.20
CA LYS A 121 1.10 -7.46 2.54
C LYS A 121 -0.34 -7.04 2.69
N THR A 122 -1.13 -7.14 1.63
CA THR A 122 -2.58 -6.83 1.70
C THR A 122 -3.35 -7.78 2.62
N LYS A 123 -2.86 -9.01 2.77
CA LYS A 123 -3.42 -9.97 3.74
C LYS A 123 -3.24 -9.56 5.20
N ASP A 124 -2.26 -8.70 5.49
CA ASP A 124 -1.97 -8.22 6.85
C ASP A 124 -2.88 -7.03 7.23
N ALA A 125 -3.79 -6.63 6.34
CA ALA A 125 -4.78 -5.59 6.60
C ALA A 125 -5.68 -5.95 7.80
N SER A 126 -5.81 -5.01 8.73
CA SER A 126 -6.62 -5.17 9.94
C SER A 126 -8.08 -4.79 9.68
N GLY A 127 -8.99 -5.41 10.44
CA GLY A 127 -10.44 -5.24 10.30
C GLY A 127 -11.18 -6.57 10.38
N LEU A 128 -12.39 -6.55 10.97
CA LEU A 128 -13.23 -7.73 11.09
C LEU A 128 -14.01 -7.93 9.79
N TRP A 129 -13.73 -9.00 9.04
CA TRP A 129 -14.58 -9.40 7.93
C TRP A 129 -15.88 -9.97 8.52
N SER A 130 -16.93 -9.17 8.52
CA SER A 130 -18.26 -9.61 8.93
C SER A 130 -19.26 -9.31 7.84
N ARG A 131 -20.38 -10.03 7.81
CA ARG A 131 -21.49 -9.82 6.87
C ARG A 131 -22.09 -8.39 6.93
N PHE A 132 -21.69 -7.59 7.91
CA PHE A 132 -22.06 -6.20 8.13
C PHE A 132 -20.90 -5.18 7.98
N TRP A 133 -19.63 -5.62 8.03
CA TRP A 133 -18.44 -4.75 7.95
C TRP A 133 -17.50 -5.29 6.87
N ASN A 134 -17.51 -4.65 5.71
CA ASN A 134 -16.98 -5.21 4.46
C ASN A 134 -15.58 -4.74 4.06
N GLU A 135 -14.82 -4.07 4.94
CA GLU A 135 -13.57 -3.43 4.50
C GLU A 135 -12.43 -3.59 5.50
N LYS A 136 -11.41 -4.36 5.09
CA LYS A 136 -10.12 -4.39 5.76
C LYS A 136 -9.34 -3.13 5.40
N THR A 137 -8.46 -2.68 6.28
CA THR A 137 -7.69 -1.45 6.06
C THR A 137 -6.20 -1.69 6.29
N LEU A 138 -5.38 -1.16 5.39
CA LEU A 138 -3.96 -0.90 5.60
C LEU A 138 -3.80 0.58 5.91
N LYS A 139 -3.03 0.90 6.95
CA LYS A 139 -2.81 2.29 7.38
C LYS A 139 -1.33 2.65 7.31
N PHE A 140 -1.04 3.72 6.59
CA PHE A 140 0.25 4.38 6.58
C PHE A 140 0.13 5.77 7.20
N GLU A 141 1.16 6.19 7.92
CA GLU A 141 1.28 7.51 8.49
C GLU A 141 2.59 8.14 8.05
N ILE A 142 2.52 9.32 7.45
CA ILE A 142 3.68 10.12 7.07
C ILE A 142 4.03 11.03 8.24
N THR A 143 5.23 10.84 8.79
CA THR A 143 5.73 11.53 9.99
C THR A 143 7.00 12.33 9.70
N GLN A 144 7.52 13.01 10.72
CA GLN A 144 8.83 13.67 10.66
C GLN A 144 9.99 12.68 10.46
N GLU A 145 9.83 11.41 10.84
CA GLU A 145 10.85 10.36 10.68
C GLU A 145 10.71 9.61 9.35
N GLY A 146 9.65 9.89 8.58
CA GLY A 146 9.32 9.21 7.34
C GLY A 146 8.02 8.42 7.41
N ILE A 147 7.92 7.38 6.60
CA ILE A 147 6.74 6.53 6.52
C ILE A 147 6.72 5.55 7.70
N LYS A 148 5.56 5.45 8.36
CA LYS A 148 5.26 4.46 9.40
C LYS A 148 4.03 3.64 9.01
N THR A 149 4.09 2.32 9.21
CA THR A 149 2.94 1.43 9.06
C THR A 149 2.23 1.28 10.40
N ILE A 150 0.91 1.48 10.42
CA ILE A 150 0.07 1.26 11.60
C ILE A 150 -0.63 -0.09 11.44
N LYS A 151 -0.45 -0.98 12.43
CA LYS A 151 -1.09 -2.30 12.49
C LYS A 151 -2.47 -2.20 13.14
#